data_AF-A0A950C6Y5-F1
#
_entry.id   AF-A0A950C6Y5-F1
#
_cell.length_a   1.000
_cell.length_b   1.000
_cell.length_c   1.000
_cell.angle_alpha   90.00
_cell.angle_beta   90.00
_cell.angle_gamma   90.00
#
_symmetry.space_group_name_H-M   'P 1'
#
loop_
_entity.id
_entity.type
_entity.pdbx_description
1 polymer ?
#
loop_
_entity_poly.entity_id
_entity_poly.type
_entity_poly.pdbx_seq_one_letter_code
_entity_poly.pdbx_strand_id
1 'polypeptide(L)'
;MTTPRELLGQLLERRDLTPAQAEELLVLLADRTTPPALAGGLLAALTTKGVVAEEVRGLARAMRRLARRPPLPAPLRAIDIVGTGGDSSGSLNISTGTALLTAACGVPVVKHGNRSVSSRCGSADVLEALGLEVPLEGAAAAACLEVTGFTYLFAPHYHPATAGVAPIRAALGVRTVFNILGPLVNPAQPPFNLVGAFSPDVARLMAEAFSGLPIERTFVIHGAAGWDEPTPVGPFTVFDVRPGRVVSGVRSPADYGLRTCAVSDLAGGDAAYNARAIRAVLHGEDRGAHRDCLLLGCALALEVAGAVSDPGEGLARAAAAIDSGAARRVLDALGSRNATRGASAAAGEGTL
;
A
#
# COMPACT_ATOMS: atom_id res chain seq x y z
N MET A 1 3.12 26.81 -19.97
CA MET A 1 3.89 25.55 -19.88
C MET A 1 5.29 25.92 -19.44
N THR A 2 5.72 25.47 -18.27
CA THR A 2 7.09 25.71 -17.80
C THR A 2 8.02 24.75 -18.54
N THR A 3 9.14 25.26 -19.07
CA THR A 3 10.12 24.42 -19.76
C THR A 3 10.85 23.51 -18.77
N PRO A 4 11.36 22.34 -19.20
CA PRO A 4 12.13 21.47 -18.30
C PRO A 4 13.36 22.14 -17.68
N ARG A 5 13.97 23.10 -18.39
CA ARG A 5 15.12 23.88 -17.91
C ARG A 5 14.72 24.87 -16.82
N GLU A 6 13.57 25.52 -16.94
CA GLU A 6 13.04 26.42 -15.90
C GLU A 6 12.71 25.66 -14.62
N LEU A 7 12.09 24.47 -14.73
CA LEU A 7 11.85 23.60 -13.57
C LEU A 7 13.16 23.22 -12.88
N LEU A 8 14.18 22.82 -13.65
CA LEU A 8 15.49 22.49 -13.09
C LEU A 8 16.13 23.69 -12.39
N GLY A 9 16.11 24.87 -13.01
CA GLY A 9 16.65 26.10 -12.41
C GLY A 9 15.95 26.45 -11.09
N GLN A 10 14.62 26.39 -11.06
CA GLN A 10 13.82 26.61 -9.86
C GLN A 10 14.20 25.65 -8.72
N LEU A 11 14.34 24.35 -9.03
CA LEU A 11 14.74 23.35 -8.05
C LEU A 11 16.17 23.55 -7.53
N LEU A 12 17.11 23.92 -8.42
CA LEU A 12 18.50 24.21 -8.04
C LEU A 12 18.61 25.45 -7.14
N GLU A 13 17.72 26.43 -7.30
CA GLU A 13 17.56 27.58 -6.41
C GLU A 13 16.82 27.24 -5.11
N ARG A 14 16.50 25.96 -4.87
CA ARG A 14 15.76 25.46 -3.72
C ARG A 14 14.36 26.07 -3.56
N ARG A 15 13.73 26.47 -4.66
CA ARG A 15 12.35 26.97 -4.67
C ARG A 15 11.38 25.83 -4.93
N ASP A 16 10.31 25.78 -4.14
CA ASP A 16 9.28 24.76 -4.26
C ASP A 16 8.51 24.90 -5.58
N LEU A 17 8.12 23.77 -6.16
CA LEU A 17 7.21 23.73 -7.29
C LEU A 17 5.77 23.86 -6.81
N THR A 18 4.94 24.56 -7.58
CA THR A 18 3.49 24.49 -7.42
C THR A 18 2.97 23.08 -7.75
N PRO A 19 1.76 22.69 -7.30
CA PRO A 19 1.17 21.39 -7.68
C PRO A 19 1.10 21.17 -9.20
N ALA A 20 0.76 22.22 -9.96
CA ALA A 20 0.70 22.14 -11.42
C ALA A 20 2.09 21.90 -12.04
N GLN A 21 3.13 22.58 -11.56
CA GLN A 21 4.51 22.34 -11.99
C GLN A 21 5.00 20.94 -11.61
N ALA A 22 4.59 20.42 -10.45
CA ALA A 22 4.91 19.06 -10.05
C ALA A 22 4.19 18.01 -10.93
N GLU A 23 2.96 18.28 -11.36
CA GLU A 23 2.26 17.46 -12.37
C GLU A 23 3.00 17.46 -13.71
N GLU A 24 3.42 18.64 -14.20
CA GLU A 24 4.23 18.78 -15.42
C GLU A 24 5.55 18.01 -15.29
N LEU A 25 6.24 18.14 -14.14
CA LEU A 25 7.48 17.43 -13.85
C LEU A 25 7.29 15.91 -13.94
N LEU A 26 6.23 15.34 -13.37
CA LEU A 26 6.00 13.90 -13.48
C LEU A 26 5.82 13.47 -14.94
N VAL A 27 5.03 14.22 -15.72
CA VAL A 27 4.82 13.90 -17.14
C VAL A 27 6.16 13.87 -17.88
N LEU A 28 7.03 14.84 -17.62
CA LEU A 28 8.39 14.86 -18.18
C LEU A 28 9.22 13.65 -17.75
N LEU A 29 9.17 13.26 -16.48
CA LEU A 29 9.90 12.09 -15.96
C LEU A 29 9.35 10.76 -16.52
N ALA A 30 8.07 10.70 -16.86
CA ALA A 30 7.43 9.53 -17.47
C ALA A 30 7.67 9.43 -18.98
N ASP A 31 7.98 10.55 -19.65
CA ASP A 31 8.25 10.60 -21.09
C ASP A 31 9.63 9.99 -21.40
N ARG A 32 9.64 8.95 -22.24
CA ARG A 32 10.86 8.26 -22.69
C ARG A 32 11.74 9.11 -23.61
N THR A 33 11.20 10.20 -24.16
CA THR A 33 11.94 11.13 -25.02
C THR A 33 12.70 12.18 -24.22
N THR A 34 12.41 12.33 -22.91
CA THR A 34 13.16 13.22 -22.03
C THR A 34 14.61 12.73 -21.90
N PRO A 35 15.61 13.59 -22.14
CA PRO A 35 17.02 13.20 -22.01
C PRO A 35 17.34 12.65 -20.60
N PRO A 36 17.97 11.46 -20.48
CA PRO A 36 18.25 10.83 -19.19
C PRO A 36 19.01 11.72 -18.19
N ALA A 37 19.98 12.50 -18.67
CA ALA A 37 20.74 13.43 -17.84
C ALA A 37 19.84 14.52 -17.22
N LEU A 38 18.87 15.02 -18.00
CA LEU A 38 17.91 16.02 -17.53
C LEU A 38 16.93 15.40 -16.52
N ALA A 39 16.38 14.23 -16.81
CA ALA A 39 15.49 13.52 -15.88
C ALA A 39 16.18 13.19 -14.55
N GLY A 40 17.42 12.70 -14.60
CA GLY A 40 18.24 12.46 -13.42
C GLY A 40 18.54 13.74 -12.64
N GLY A 41 18.90 14.83 -13.34
CA GLY A 41 19.15 16.14 -12.73
C GLY A 41 17.92 16.72 -12.02
N LEU A 42 16.75 16.65 -12.65
CA LEU A 42 15.48 17.08 -12.05
C LEU A 42 15.15 16.28 -10.79
N LEU A 43 15.28 14.95 -10.84
CA LEU A 43 14.96 14.09 -9.71
C LEU A 43 15.94 14.28 -8.54
N ALA A 44 17.24 14.44 -8.84
CA ALA A 44 18.26 14.74 -7.85
C ALA A 44 18.07 16.13 -7.21
N ALA A 45 17.76 17.14 -8.02
CA ALA A 45 17.49 18.51 -7.55
C ALA A 45 16.24 18.57 -6.65
N LEU A 46 15.14 17.93 -7.06
CA LEU A 46 13.92 17.81 -6.24
C LEU A 46 14.20 17.12 -4.91
N THR A 47 14.95 16.02 -4.93
CA THR A 47 15.28 15.25 -3.72
C THR A 47 16.16 16.07 -2.77
N THR A 48 17.19 16.74 -3.29
CA THR A 48 18.16 17.51 -2.48
C THR A 48 17.57 18.81 -1.95
N LYS A 49 16.63 19.43 -2.69
CA LYS A 49 15.88 20.60 -2.22
C LYS A 49 15.16 20.30 -0.91
N GLY A 50 14.60 19.09 -0.79
CA GLY A 50 13.61 18.71 0.21
C GLY A 50 12.22 18.81 -0.41
N VAL A 51 11.50 17.69 -0.45
CA VAL A 51 10.18 17.61 -1.09
C VAL A 51 9.10 18.12 -0.14
N VAL A 52 8.19 18.96 -0.64
CA VAL A 52 7.06 19.49 0.14
C VAL A 52 5.73 18.84 -0.25
N ALA A 53 4.72 18.91 0.62
CA ALA A 53 3.44 18.23 0.43
C ALA A 53 2.71 18.61 -0.87
N GLU A 54 2.81 19.87 -1.30
CA GLU A 54 2.23 20.34 -2.58
C GLU A 54 2.85 19.64 -3.80
N GLU A 55 4.15 19.39 -3.76
CA GLU A 55 4.86 18.69 -4.84
C GLU A 55 4.46 17.21 -4.86
N VAL A 56 4.39 16.57 -3.68
CA VAL A 56 3.90 15.19 -3.56
C VAL A 56 2.47 15.08 -4.08
N ARG A 57 1.59 16.04 -3.79
CA ARG A 57 0.22 16.09 -4.31
C ARG A 57 0.19 16.14 -5.82
N GLY A 58 0.96 17.05 -6.43
CA GLY A 58 1.02 17.18 -7.89
C GLY A 58 1.55 15.90 -8.55
N LEU A 59 2.66 15.36 -8.05
CA LEU A 59 3.22 14.09 -8.52
C LEU A 59 2.19 12.94 -8.40
N ALA A 60 1.50 12.81 -7.27
CA ALA A 60 0.50 11.77 -7.07
C ALA A 60 -0.71 11.91 -8.01
N ARG A 61 -1.19 13.14 -8.24
CA ARG A 61 -2.28 13.44 -9.18
C ARG A 61 -1.92 13.05 -10.60
N ALA A 62 -0.73 13.44 -11.07
CA ALA A 62 -0.28 13.05 -12.40
C ALA A 62 -0.06 11.53 -12.51
N MET A 63 0.44 10.85 -11.48
CA MET A 63 0.60 9.39 -11.48
C MET A 63 -0.75 8.66 -11.57
N ARG A 64 -1.76 9.12 -10.82
CA ARG A 64 -3.13 8.60 -10.88
C ARG A 64 -3.78 8.86 -12.24
N ARG A 65 -3.52 10.02 -12.85
CA ARG A 65 -4.05 10.38 -14.18
C ARG A 65 -3.45 9.51 -15.29
N LEU A 66 -2.17 9.18 -15.19
CA LEU A 66 -1.45 8.33 -16.15
C LEU A 66 -1.66 6.82 -15.89
N ALA A 67 -2.33 6.45 -14.80
CA ALA A 67 -2.57 5.06 -14.45
C ALA A 67 -3.69 4.44 -15.30
N ARG A 68 -3.61 3.13 -15.51
CA ARG A 68 -4.73 2.34 -16.01
C ARG A 68 -5.80 2.31 -14.92
N ARG A 69 -7.06 2.56 -15.24
CA ARG A 69 -8.15 2.48 -14.25
C ARG A 69 -8.70 1.05 -14.19
N PRO A 70 -8.74 0.40 -13.02
CA PRO A 70 -9.42 -0.88 -12.89
C PRO A 70 -10.94 -0.68 -13.02
N PRO A 71 -11.68 -1.62 -13.64
CA PRO A 71 -13.13 -1.53 -13.81
C PRO A 71 -13.87 -1.92 -12.52
N LEU A 72 -13.64 -1.20 -11.43
CA LEU A 72 -14.26 -1.46 -10.12
C LEU A 72 -15.61 -0.74 -9.97
N PRO A 73 -16.50 -1.21 -9.08
CA PRO A 73 -17.78 -0.56 -8.80
C PRO A 73 -17.61 0.90 -8.32
N ALA A 74 -18.55 1.75 -8.73
CA ALA A 74 -18.66 3.13 -8.28
C ALA A 74 -20.06 3.39 -7.70
N PRO A 75 -20.20 4.06 -6.53
CA PRO A 75 -19.12 4.61 -5.70
C PRO A 75 -18.31 3.50 -5.00
N LEU A 76 -16.99 3.65 -5.01
CA LEU A 76 -16.08 2.71 -4.34
C LEU A 76 -15.98 3.05 -2.86
N ARG A 77 -16.49 2.18 -1.98
CA ARG A 77 -16.29 2.26 -0.53
C ARG A 77 -15.31 1.17 -0.10
N ALA A 78 -14.03 1.43 -0.31
CA ALA A 78 -12.96 0.50 -0.01
C ALA A 78 -11.79 1.18 0.72
N ILE A 79 -10.91 0.36 1.28
CA ILE A 79 -9.66 0.79 1.92
C ILE A 79 -8.44 0.26 1.17
N ASP A 80 -7.36 1.05 1.11
CA ASP A 80 -6.01 0.55 0.84
C ASP A 80 -5.21 0.39 2.13
N ILE A 81 -4.44 -0.69 2.24
CA ILE A 81 -3.56 -0.96 3.38
C ILE A 81 -2.16 -1.22 2.84
N VAL A 82 -1.26 -0.26 2.97
CA VAL A 82 0.01 -0.25 2.23
C VAL A 82 1.08 0.57 2.95
N GLY A 83 2.34 0.15 2.84
CA GLY A 83 3.49 0.89 3.37
C GLY A 83 4.37 1.46 2.26
N THR A 84 5.25 2.41 2.62
CA THR A 84 6.32 2.87 1.75
C THR A 84 7.35 1.78 1.43
N GLY A 85 7.45 0.77 2.31
CA GLY A 85 8.57 -0.17 2.38
C GLY A 85 9.88 0.52 2.75
N GLY A 86 10.97 -0.25 2.71
CA GLY A 86 12.32 0.28 2.95
C GLY A 86 12.64 0.60 4.41
N ASP A 87 11.84 0.06 5.34
CA ASP A 87 12.11 0.04 6.78
C ASP A 87 13.16 -1.03 7.18
N SER A 88 13.47 -1.95 6.27
CA SER A 88 14.43 -3.05 6.47
C SER A 88 14.09 -3.94 7.68
N SER A 89 12.82 -4.00 8.07
CA SER A 89 12.35 -4.75 9.25
C SER A 89 12.58 -6.26 9.12
N GLY A 90 12.53 -6.79 7.89
CA GLY A 90 12.55 -8.24 7.66
C GLY A 90 11.34 -8.95 8.27
N SER A 91 10.25 -8.21 8.54
CA SER A 91 9.04 -8.73 9.17
C SER A 91 8.23 -9.62 8.22
N LEU A 92 7.21 -10.25 8.79
CA LEU A 92 6.10 -10.79 8.02
C LEU A 92 5.52 -9.70 7.09
N ASN A 93 4.89 -10.08 5.97
CA ASN A 93 4.11 -9.16 5.14
C ASN A 93 2.81 -8.74 5.84
N ILE A 94 2.95 -7.90 6.87
CA ILE A 94 1.90 -7.46 7.79
C ILE A 94 0.74 -6.80 7.03
N SER A 95 0.97 -5.76 6.23
CA SER A 95 -0.11 -5.12 5.46
C SER A 95 -0.85 -6.07 4.50
N THR A 96 -0.23 -7.15 4.01
CA THR A 96 -0.94 -8.16 3.21
C THR A 96 -1.85 -9.01 4.08
N GLY A 97 -1.36 -9.53 5.21
CA GLY A 97 -2.18 -10.30 6.15
C GLY A 97 -3.32 -9.47 6.73
N THR A 98 -3.05 -8.22 7.10
CA THR A 98 -4.03 -7.26 7.59
C THR A 98 -5.10 -6.98 6.55
N ALA A 99 -4.73 -6.74 5.28
CA ALA A 99 -5.68 -6.52 4.20
C ALA A 99 -6.66 -7.69 4.00
N LEU A 100 -6.16 -8.93 4.04
CA LEU A 100 -7.01 -10.12 3.93
C LEU A 100 -7.96 -10.25 5.12
N LEU A 101 -7.47 -9.97 6.33
CA LEU A 101 -8.29 -10.00 7.54
C LEU A 101 -9.37 -8.90 7.54
N THR A 102 -9.04 -7.69 7.08
CA THR A 102 -9.99 -6.58 6.94
C THR A 102 -11.11 -6.91 5.95
N ALA A 103 -10.77 -7.54 4.82
CA ALA A 103 -11.77 -8.05 3.87
C ALA A 103 -12.70 -9.09 4.52
N ALA A 104 -12.15 -10.00 5.34
CA ALA A 104 -12.93 -10.98 6.08
C ALA A 104 -13.85 -10.37 7.15
N CYS A 105 -13.52 -9.18 7.65
CA CYS A 105 -14.41 -8.40 8.51
C CYS A 105 -15.52 -7.67 7.75
N GLY A 106 -15.56 -7.74 6.41
CA GLY A 106 -16.61 -7.16 5.57
C GLY A 106 -16.34 -5.73 5.09
N VAL A 107 -15.11 -5.22 5.23
CA VAL A 107 -14.70 -3.94 4.64
C VAL A 107 -13.96 -4.23 3.33
N PRO A 108 -14.46 -3.76 2.16
CA PRO A 108 -13.79 -4.01 0.89
C PRO A 108 -12.36 -3.44 0.87
N VAL A 109 -11.40 -4.24 0.41
CA VAL A 109 -9.98 -3.85 0.33
C VAL A 109 -9.52 -3.86 -1.11
N VAL A 110 -8.97 -2.72 -1.56
CA VAL A 110 -8.34 -2.58 -2.87
C VAL A 110 -6.87 -2.27 -2.64
N LYS A 111 -6.07 -3.31 -2.44
CA LYS A 111 -4.65 -3.16 -2.07
C LYS A 111 -3.82 -2.81 -3.29
N HIS A 112 -3.08 -1.70 -3.24
CA HIS A 112 -2.05 -1.39 -4.22
C HIS A 112 -0.69 -1.92 -3.73
N GLY A 113 0.11 -2.49 -4.63
CA GLY A 113 1.41 -3.02 -4.21
C GLY A 113 2.32 -3.41 -5.36
N ASN A 114 3.53 -3.82 -5.00
CA ASN A 114 4.58 -4.19 -5.94
C ASN A 114 5.28 -5.49 -5.52
N ARG A 115 6.19 -5.96 -6.36
CA ARG A 115 7.22 -6.94 -5.99
C ARG A 115 8.31 -6.25 -5.18
N SER A 116 9.04 -7.01 -4.39
CA SER A 116 10.15 -6.46 -3.62
C SER A 116 11.26 -5.91 -4.54
N VAL A 117 11.86 -4.80 -4.11
CA VAL A 117 13.14 -4.29 -4.63
C VAL A 117 14.25 -4.36 -3.56
N SER A 118 13.90 -4.49 -2.27
CA SER A 118 14.84 -4.42 -1.13
C SER A 118 14.54 -5.35 0.06
N SER A 119 13.32 -5.90 0.19
CA SER A 119 12.98 -6.94 1.17
C SER A 119 13.16 -8.35 0.58
N ARG A 120 13.10 -9.40 1.42
CA ARG A 120 13.16 -10.80 0.96
C ARG A 120 11.99 -11.20 0.07
N CYS A 121 10.81 -10.58 0.25
CA CYS A 121 9.64 -10.74 -0.62
C CYS A 121 8.67 -9.54 -0.51
N GLY A 122 8.02 -9.21 -1.62
CA GLY A 122 7.02 -8.15 -1.71
C GLY A 122 5.60 -8.69 -1.53
N SER A 123 4.62 -7.78 -1.50
CA SER A 123 3.20 -8.17 -1.36
C SER A 123 2.71 -9.02 -2.54
N ALA A 124 3.17 -8.73 -3.75
CA ALA A 124 2.84 -9.53 -4.94
C ALA A 124 3.32 -10.99 -4.80
N ASP A 125 4.57 -11.18 -4.39
CA ASP A 125 5.20 -12.50 -4.29
C ASP A 125 4.47 -13.38 -3.24
N VAL A 126 4.06 -12.78 -2.12
CA VAL A 126 3.27 -13.49 -1.08
C VAL A 126 1.85 -13.80 -1.54
N LEU A 127 1.19 -12.88 -2.24
CA LEU A 127 -0.16 -13.12 -2.75
C LEU A 127 -0.17 -14.25 -3.79
N GLU A 128 0.85 -14.34 -4.65
CA GLU A 128 1.01 -15.48 -5.57
C GLU A 128 1.21 -16.79 -4.82
N ALA A 129 2.06 -16.80 -3.78
CA ALA A 129 2.25 -17.97 -2.93
C ALA A 129 0.98 -18.37 -2.12
N LEU A 130 0.07 -17.41 -1.90
CA LEU A 130 -1.26 -17.64 -1.34
C LEU A 130 -2.29 -18.09 -2.38
N GLY A 131 -1.94 -18.08 -3.67
CA GLY A 131 -2.76 -18.58 -4.77
C GLY A 131 -3.42 -17.51 -5.64
N LEU A 132 -3.10 -16.23 -5.48
CA LEU A 132 -3.64 -15.17 -6.33
C LEU A 132 -2.84 -15.05 -7.64
N GLU A 133 -3.53 -15.02 -8.77
CA GLU A 133 -2.94 -14.65 -10.06
C GLU A 133 -2.53 -13.15 -10.04
N VAL A 134 -1.26 -12.86 -10.33
CA VAL A 134 -0.75 -11.47 -10.39
C VAL A 134 0.03 -11.26 -11.71
N PRO A 135 -0.33 -10.27 -12.54
CA PRO A 135 -1.36 -9.26 -12.32
C PRO A 135 -2.78 -9.76 -12.56
N LEU A 136 -3.74 -9.21 -11.80
CA LEU A 136 -5.15 -9.26 -12.19
C LEU A 136 -5.41 -8.19 -13.26
N GLU A 137 -6.03 -8.59 -14.36
CA GLU A 137 -6.33 -7.69 -15.49
C GLU A 137 -7.84 -7.52 -15.71
N GLY A 138 -8.23 -6.30 -16.12
CA GLY A 138 -9.61 -5.99 -16.52
C GLY A 138 -10.67 -6.43 -15.48
N ALA A 139 -11.66 -7.19 -15.95
CA ALA A 139 -12.76 -7.68 -15.11
C ALA A 139 -12.31 -8.65 -14.00
N ALA A 140 -11.12 -9.25 -14.09
CA ALA A 140 -10.64 -10.18 -13.07
C ALA A 140 -10.40 -9.49 -11.72
N ALA A 141 -9.99 -8.21 -11.73
CA ALA A 141 -9.81 -7.41 -10.52
C ALA A 141 -11.15 -7.13 -9.82
N ALA A 142 -12.20 -6.80 -10.59
CA ALA A 142 -13.54 -6.54 -10.07
C ALA A 142 -14.19 -7.81 -9.51
N ALA A 143 -14.11 -8.92 -10.25
CA ALA A 143 -14.61 -10.21 -9.79
C ALA A 143 -13.86 -10.71 -8.53
N CYS A 144 -12.58 -10.36 -8.34
CA CYS A 144 -11.86 -10.66 -7.10
C CYS A 144 -12.51 -9.96 -5.91
N LEU A 145 -12.75 -8.67 -6.08
CA LEU A 145 -13.30 -7.81 -5.04
C LEU A 145 -14.71 -8.27 -4.67
N GLU A 146 -15.54 -8.60 -5.66
CA GLU A 146 -16.91 -9.06 -5.45
C GLU A 146 -16.97 -10.37 -4.65
N VAL A 147 -16.14 -11.35 -5.00
CA VAL A 147 -16.18 -12.68 -4.36
C VAL A 147 -15.54 -12.68 -2.97
N THR A 148 -14.43 -11.96 -2.81
CA THR A 148 -13.58 -12.10 -1.60
C THR A 148 -13.63 -10.88 -0.68
N GLY A 149 -14.22 -9.77 -1.12
CA GLY A 149 -14.05 -8.47 -0.48
C GLY A 149 -12.63 -7.89 -0.65
N PHE A 150 -11.75 -8.54 -1.40
CA PHE A 150 -10.36 -8.14 -1.61
C PHE A 150 -9.99 -8.14 -3.10
N THR A 151 -9.20 -7.16 -3.52
CA THR A 151 -8.51 -7.20 -4.81
C THR A 151 -7.13 -6.58 -4.71
N TYR A 152 -6.25 -6.97 -5.62
CA TYR A 152 -4.87 -6.51 -5.66
C TYR A 152 -4.56 -5.84 -7.00
N LEU A 153 -4.03 -4.62 -6.91
CA LEU A 153 -3.64 -3.84 -8.07
C LEU A 153 -2.11 -3.82 -8.15
N PHE A 154 -1.56 -4.55 -9.12
CA PHE A 154 -0.12 -4.68 -9.29
C PHE A 154 0.48 -3.43 -9.95
N ALA A 155 1.33 -2.70 -9.22
CA ALA A 155 1.82 -1.39 -9.63
C ALA A 155 2.45 -1.35 -11.04
N PRO A 156 3.32 -2.30 -11.46
CA PRO A 156 3.88 -2.30 -12.81
C PRO A 156 2.83 -2.45 -13.92
N HIS A 157 1.74 -3.18 -13.66
CA HIS A 157 0.63 -3.29 -14.62
C HIS A 157 -0.18 -2.00 -14.68
N TYR A 158 -0.49 -1.41 -13.52
CA TYR A 158 -1.39 -0.25 -13.44
C TYR A 158 -0.72 1.10 -13.67
N HIS A 159 0.60 1.22 -13.54
CA HIS A 159 1.36 2.45 -13.77
C HIS A 159 2.39 2.31 -14.91
N PRO A 160 1.97 2.06 -16.16
CA PRO A 160 2.89 1.85 -17.29
C PRO A 160 3.81 3.06 -17.54
N ALA A 161 3.36 4.27 -17.20
CA ALA A 161 4.14 5.51 -17.29
C ALA A 161 5.43 5.49 -16.44
N THR A 162 5.48 4.67 -15.38
CA THR A 162 6.69 4.52 -14.55
C THR A 162 7.85 3.85 -15.29
N ALA A 163 7.59 3.17 -16.41
CA ALA A 163 8.63 2.56 -17.23
C ALA A 163 9.61 3.61 -17.82
N GLY A 164 9.18 4.86 -18.01
CA GLY A 164 10.07 5.95 -18.46
C GLY A 164 11.11 6.34 -17.42
N VAL A 165 10.72 6.38 -16.14
CA VAL A 165 11.61 6.80 -15.04
C VAL A 165 12.39 5.64 -14.41
N ALA A 166 11.97 4.39 -14.64
CA ALA A 166 12.58 3.22 -14.02
C ALA A 166 14.12 3.09 -14.27
N PRO A 167 14.64 3.26 -15.50
CA PRO A 167 16.09 3.21 -15.74
C PRO A 167 16.85 4.32 -15.01
N ILE A 168 16.26 5.52 -14.89
CA ILE A 168 16.86 6.64 -14.18
C ILE A 168 16.96 6.32 -12.69
N ARG A 169 15.88 5.81 -12.09
CA ARG A 169 15.88 5.39 -10.69
C ARG A 169 16.90 4.29 -10.41
N ALA A 170 17.01 3.32 -11.30
CA ALA A 170 18.01 2.25 -11.19
C ALA A 170 19.44 2.80 -11.25
N ALA A 171 19.72 3.72 -12.17
CA ALA A 171 21.04 4.36 -12.30
C ALA A 171 21.40 5.25 -11.10
N LEU A 172 20.42 5.96 -10.53
CA LEU A 172 20.64 6.78 -9.33
C LEU A 172 20.91 5.94 -8.09
N GLY A 173 20.24 4.80 -7.93
CA GLY A 173 20.49 3.87 -6.82
C GLY A 173 20.19 4.42 -5.42
N VAL A 174 19.56 5.59 -5.31
CA VAL A 174 19.25 6.27 -4.04
C VAL A 174 17.76 6.51 -3.87
N ARG A 175 17.34 6.75 -2.61
CA ARG A 175 15.94 7.11 -2.31
C ARG A 175 15.60 8.47 -2.93
N THR A 176 14.42 8.56 -3.52
CA THR A 176 13.87 9.79 -4.12
C THR A 176 12.39 9.90 -3.76
N VAL A 177 11.71 10.94 -4.24
CA VAL A 177 10.25 11.10 -4.04
C VAL A 177 9.45 9.85 -4.47
N PHE A 178 9.92 9.07 -5.45
CA PHE A 178 9.24 7.84 -5.88
C PHE A 178 9.16 6.76 -4.80
N ASN A 179 10.01 6.80 -3.77
CA ASN A 179 9.95 5.87 -2.64
C ASN A 179 8.74 6.12 -1.72
N ILE A 180 8.13 7.31 -1.78
CA ILE A 180 6.97 7.65 -0.95
C ILE A 180 5.68 7.77 -1.76
N LEU A 181 5.75 7.82 -3.10
CA LEU A 181 4.56 7.99 -3.95
C LEU A 181 3.66 6.76 -4.00
N GLY A 182 4.20 5.54 -3.83
CA GLY A 182 3.46 4.28 -3.99
C GLY A 182 2.12 4.23 -3.25
N PRO A 183 2.07 4.52 -1.95
CA PRO A 183 0.83 4.59 -1.18
C PRO A 183 -0.17 5.67 -1.63
N LEU A 184 0.31 6.75 -2.25
CA LEU A 184 -0.56 7.85 -2.68
C LEU A 184 -1.17 7.63 -4.06
N VAL A 185 -0.79 6.57 -4.80
CA VAL A 185 -1.11 6.46 -6.22
C VAL A 185 -1.97 5.26 -6.58
N ASN A 186 -2.63 4.63 -5.61
CA ASN A 186 -3.60 3.57 -5.90
C ASN A 186 -4.58 4.01 -7.02
N PRO A 187 -4.62 3.31 -8.16
CA PRO A 187 -5.36 3.74 -9.34
C PRO A 187 -6.89 3.68 -9.15
N ALA A 188 -7.37 2.90 -8.17
CA ALA A 188 -8.77 2.87 -7.78
C ALA A 188 -9.18 4.04 -6.88
N GLN A 189 -8.21 4.75 -6.29
CA GLN A 189 -8.42 5.90 -5.40
C GLN A 189 -9.43 5.63 -4.28
N PRO A 190 -9.19 4.61 -3.42
CA PRO A 190 -10.09 4.32 -2.32
C PRO A 190 -10.22 5.52 -1.36
N PRO A 191 -11.43 5.78 -0.84
CA PRO A 191 -11.68 6.90 0.07
C PRO A 191 -11.01 6.73 1.44
N PHE A 192 -10.71 5.48 1.83
CA PHE A 192 -10.05 5.13 3.09
C PHE A 192 -8.64 4.59 2.82
N ASN A 193 -7.67 4.94 3.67
CA ASN A 193 -6.32 4.40 3.55
C ASN A 193 -5.70 4.19 4.95
N LEU A 194 -5.02 3.07 5.14
CA LEU A 194 -4.10 2.80 6.24
C LEU A 194 -2.69 2.71 5.65
N VAL A 195 -1.88 3.73 5.93
CA VAL A 195 -0.62 3.95 5.22
C VAL A 195 0.56 3.94 6.18
N GLY A 196 1.51 3.07 5.90
CA GLY A 196 2.79 2.98 6.57
C GLY A 196 3.86 3.92 6.02
N ALA A 197 4.67 4.51 6.89
CA ALA A 197 5.86 5.28 6.52
C ALA A 197 7.10 4.88 7.33
N PHE A 198 8.25 4.71 6.64
CA PHE A 198 9.51 4.27 7.25
C PHE A 198 10.17 5.29 8.19
N SER A 199 9.68 6.53 8.27
CA SER A 199 10.18 7.55 9.20
C SER A 199 9.09 8.54 9.62
N PRO A 200 9.22 9.20 10.79
CA PRO A 200 8.25 10.19 11.24
C PRO A 200 8.10 11.38 10.26
N ASP A 201 9.19 11.80 9.63
CA ASP A 201 9.17 12.92 8.69
C ASP A 201 8.44 12.60 7.39
N VAL A 202 8.66 11.39 6.88
CA VAL A 202 7.91 10.89 5.72
C VAL A 202 6.44 10.69 6.08
N ALA A 203 6.13 10.18 7.27
CA ALA A 203 4.75 10.04 7.73
C ALA A 203 4.02 11.39 7.74
N ARG A 204 4.67 12.44 8.27
CA ARG A 204 4.12 13.80 8.29
C ARG A 204 3.93 14.37 6.89
N LEU A 205 4.95 14.27 6.03
CA LEU A 205 4.88 14.74 4.64
C LEU A 205 3.75 14.05 3.87
N MET A 206 3.59 12.74 4.04
CA MET A 206 2.52 11.97 3.41
C MET A 206 1.16 12.36 3.97
N ALA A 207 1.04 12.53 5.29
CA ALA A 207 -0.20 12.96 5.92
C ALA A 207 -0.67 14.33 5.40
N GLU A 208 0.26 15.28 5.31
CA GLU A 208 0.00 16.59 4.72
C GLU A 208 -0.41 16.44 3.26
N ALA A 209 0.28 15.61 2.47
CA ALA A 209 -0.03 15.37 1.07
C ALA A 209 -1.45 14.80 0.88
N PHE A 210 -1.81 13.77 1.66
CA PHE A 210 -3.13 13.15 1.68
C PHE A 210 -4.26 14.15 1.99
N SER A 211 -4.01 15.15 2.84
CA SER A 211 -5.06 16.13 3.22
C SER A 211 -5.62 16.94 2.04
N GLY A 212 -4.89 17.02 0.91
CA GLY A 212 -5.33 17.67 -0.33
C GLY A 212 -5.62 16.71 -1.50
N LEU A 213 -5.74 15.41 -1.23
CA LEU A 213 -6.18 14.39 -2.19
C LEU A 213 -7.66 14.02 -1.92
N PRO A 214 -8.37 13.44 -2.91
CA PRO A 214 -9.76 13.03 -2.72
C PRO A 214 -9.83 11.78 -1.83
N ILE A 215 -9.90 12.00 -0.52
CA ILE A 215 -10.05 10.97 0.52
C ILE A 215 -11.20 11.35 1.46
N GLU A 216 -11.79 10.37 2.13
CA GLU A 216 -12.68 10.61 3.28
C GLU A 216 -11.89 10.60 4.58
N ARG A 217 -11.04 9.58 4.78
CA ARG A 217 -10.17 9.48 5.95
C ARG A 217 -8.92 8.66 5.64
N THR A 218 -7.78 9.02 6.20
CA THR A 218 -6.54 8.25 6.03
C THR A 218 -5.75 8.27 7.33
N PHE A 219 -5.27 7.11 7.76
CA PHE A 219 -4.27 7.00 8.81
C PHE A 219 -2.91 6.86 8.18
N VAL A 220 -2.00 7.80 8.45
CA VAL A 220 -0.58 7.63 8.14
C VAL A 220 0.14 7.28 9.44
N ILE A 221 0.90 6.19 9.43
CA ILE A 221 1.46 5.58 10.63
C ILE A 221 2.97 5.45 10.50
N HIS A 222 3.65 5.68 11.62
CA HIS A 222 5.03 5.29 11.82
C HIS A 222 5.15 4.48 13.12
N GLY A 223 5.63 3.25 13.00
CA GLY A 223 5.74 2.28 14.08
C GLY A 223 7.00 2.43 14.92
N ALA A 224 6.97 1.83 16.11
CA ALA A 224 8.18 1.57 16.89
C ALA A 224 9.23 0.82 16.06
N ALA A 225 10.51 0.91 16.46
CA ALA A 225 11.64 0.32 15.76
C ALA A 225 11.85 0.84 14.31
N GLY A 226 11.20 1.93 13.92
CA GLY A 226 11.36 2.54 12.60
C GLY A 226 10.50 1.90 11.51
N TRP A 227 9.52 1.09 11.88
CA TRP A 227 8.72 0.30 10.94
C TRP A 227 7.64 1.14 10.27
N ASP A 228 7.30 0.76 9.04
CA ASP A 228 6.18 1.34 8.31
C ASP A 228 4.87 0.58 8.59
N GLU A 229 4.70 0.03 9.79
CA GLU A 229 3.51 -0.71 10.20
C GLU A 229 3.20 -0.41 11.68
N PRO A 230 1.93 -0.35 12.10
CA PRO A 230 1.57 -0.44 13.50
C PRO A 230 1.82 -1.87 13.99
N THR A 231 2.64 -2.04 15.03
CA THR A 231 2.95 -3.38 15.56
C THR A 231 2.86 -3.46 17.08
N PRO A 232 2.69 -4.67 17.64
CA PRO A 232 2.79 -4.88 19.08
C PRO A 232 4.21 -4.67 19.64
N VAL A 233 5.21 -4.30 18.85
CA VAL A 233 6.57 -4.03 19.37
C VAL A 233 6.57 -2.84 20.33
N GLY A 234 5.73 -1.83 20.06
CA GLY A 234 5.67 -0.64 20.91
C GLY A 234 4.75 0.45 20.38
N PRO A 235 4.81 1.65 20.97
CA PRO A 235 3.99 2.78 20.54
C PRO A 235 4.24 3.18 19.09
N PHE A 236 3.22 3.73 18.45
CA PHE A 236 3.28 4.20 17.07
C PHE A 236 2.61 5.57 16.95
N THR A 237 3.15 6.42 16.07
CA THR A 237 2.53 7.70 15.72
C THR A 237 1.46 7.46 14.67
N VAL A 238 0.30 8.09 14.85
CA VAL A 238 -0.81 8.09 13.88
C VAL A 238 -1.14 9.52 13.51
N PHE A 239 -1.18 9.80 12.22
CA PHE A 239 -1.76 11.01 11.64
C PHE A 239 -3.16 10.67 11.11
N ASP A 240 -4.22 11.12 11.78
CA ASP A 240 -5.60 11.05 11.32
C ASP A 240 -5.88 12.20 10.34
N VAL A 241 -5.92 11.85 9.06
CA VAL A 241 -6.05 12.77 7.94
C VAL A 241 -7.48 12.75 7.42
N ARG A 242 -8.05 13.94 7.31
CA ARG A 242 -9.31 14.24 6.62
C ARG A 242 -9.05 15.37 5.61
N PRO A 243 -9.98 15.67 4.69
CA PRO A 243 -9.83 16.81 3.78
C PRO A 243 -9.45 18.10 4.52
N GLY A 244 -8.29 18.67 4.18
CA GLY A 244 -7.76 19.90 4.78
C GLY A 244 -7.35 19.82 6.25
N ARG A 245 -7.34 18.64 6.88
CA ARG A 245 -7.05 18.50 8.32
C ARG A 245 -6.19 17.29 8.63
N VAL A 246 -5.10 17.52 9.37
CA VAL A 246 -4.23 16.47 9.90
C VAL A 246 -4.20 16.59 11.43
N VAL A 247 -4.47 15.50 12.14
CA VAL A 247 -4.30 15.41 13.60
C VAL A 247 -3.33 14.29 13.92
N SER A 248 -2.25 14.61 14.62
CA SER A 248 -1.28 13.63 15.10
C SER A 248 -1.61 13.17 16.52
N GLY A 249 -1.39 11.90 16.79
CA GLY A 249 -1.38 11.33 18.13
C GLY A 249 -0.41 10.15 18.22
N VAL A 250 -0.17 9.68 19.43
CA VAL A 250 0.56 8.44 19.70
C VAL A 250 -0.42 7.43 20.26
N ARG A 251 -0.36 6.19 19.77
CA ARG A 251 -1.13 5.06 20.28
C ARG A 251 -0.17 3.95 20.67
N SER A 252 -0.63 3.05 21.52
CA SER A 252 0.14 1.93 22.04
C SER A 252 -0.61 0.61 21.85
N PRO A 253 0.08 -0.54 21.83
CA PRO A 253 -0.59 -1.85 21.81
C PRO A 253 -1.54 -2.05 22.99
N ALA A 254 -1.25 -1.44 24.15
CA ALA A 254 -2.08 -1.52 25.34
C ALA A 254 -3.46 -0.85 25.16
N ASP A 255 -3.56 0.17 24.30
CA ASP A 255 -4.84 0.82 23.96
C ASP A 255 -5.80 -0.15 23.25
N TYR A 256 -5.27 -1.25 22.71
CA TYR A 256 -5.99 -2.32 22.04
C TYR A 256 -6.08 -3.59 22.89
N GLY A 257 -5.62 -3.55 24.15
CA GLY A 257 -5.55 -4.72 25.03
C GLY A 257 -4.48 -5.74 24.65
N LEU A 258 -3.51 -5.36 23.79
CA LEU A 258 -2.43 -6.23 23.35
C LEU A 258 -1.19 -6.07 24.24
N ARG A 259 -0.47 -7.18 24.43
CA ARG A 259 0.84 -7.19 25.08
C ARG A 259 1.92 -6.83 24.07
N THR A 260 3.01 -6.25 24.56
CA THR A 260 4.17 -5.98 23.72
C THR A 260 4.89 -7.26 23.34
N CYS A 261 5.47 -7.32 22.14
CA CYS A 261 6.30 -8.42 21.65
C CYS A 261 7.71 -7.95 21.25
N ALA A 262 8.64 -8.89 21.07
CA ALA A 262 9.97 -8.58 20.54
C ALA A 262 9.93 -8.44 19.02
N VAL A 263 10.85 -7.65 18.46
CA VAL A 263 11.02 -7.51 17.00
C VAL A 263 11.21 -8.87 16.31
N SER A 264 11.94 -9.79 16.95
CA SER A 264 12.17 -11.15 16.44
C SER A 264 10.90 -11.99 16.34
N ASP A 265 9.88 -11.71 17.15
CA ASP A 265 8.62 -12.44 17.15
C ASP A 265 7.79 -12.13 15.89
N LEU A 266 8.08 -11.01 15.23
CA LEU A 266 7.44 -10.57 13.99
C LEU A 266 8.26 -10.88 12.74
N ALA A 267 9.35 -11.65 12.87
CA ALA A 267 10.21 -12.00 11.75
C ALA A 267 9.45 -12.69 10.62
N GLY A 268 9.75 -12.28 9.39
CA GLY A 268 9.28 -12.90 8.17
C GLY A 268 10.37 -13.74 7.50
N GLY A 269 10.05 -14.20 6.30
CA GLY A 269 10.94 -15.03 5.49
C GLY A 269 10.84 -14.73 4.01
N ASP A 270 11.02 -15.77 3.19
CA ASP A 270 10.68 -15.71 1.78
C ASP A 270 9.16 -15.72 1.56
N ALA A 271 8.73 -15.63 0.30
CA ALA A 271 7.32 -15.62 -0.06
C ALA A 271 6.56 -16.85 0.45
N ALA A 272 7.19 -18.04 0.44
CA ALA A 272 6.55 -19.27 0.89
C ALA A 272 6.39 -19.31 2.41
N TYR A 273 7.40 -18.85 3.16
CA TYR A 273 7.31 -18.69 4.62
C TYR A 273 6.22 -17.69 4.98
N ASN A 274 6.23 -16.49 4.40
CA ASN A 274 5.25 -15.45 4.71
C ASN A 274 3.83 -15.89 4.35
N ALA A 275 3.64 -16.60 3.23
CA ALA A 275 2.35 -17.19 2.88
C ALA A 275 1.88 -18.24 3.90
N ARG A 276 2.78 -19.14 4.36
CA ARG A 276 2.44 -20.12 5.41
C ARG A 276 2.08 -19.46 6.74
N ALA A 277 2.84 -18.46 7.17
CA ALA A 277 2.59 -17.74 8.42
C ALA A 277 1.26 -16.97 8.37
N ILE A 278 0.99 -16.21 7.30
CA ILE A 278 -0.31 -15.55 7.11
C ILE A 278 -1.44 -16.58 7.11
N ARG A 279 -1.26 -17.71 6.41
CA ARG A 279 -2.25 -18.80 6.40
C ARG A 279 -2.51 -19.32 7.82
N ALA A 280 -1.46 -19.61 8.60
CA ALA A 280 -1.61 -20.10 9.97
C ALA A 280 -2.41 -19.11 10.84
N VAL A 281 -2.17 -17.80 10.71
CA VAL A 281 -2.97 -16.77 11.41
C VAL A 281 -4.42 -16.78 10.94
N LEU A 282 -4.68 -16.70 9.64
CA LEU A 282 -6.05 -16.62 9.09
C LEU A 282 -6.86 -17.92 9.28
N HIS A 283 -6.18 -19.06 9.45
CA HIS A 283 -6.79 -20.34 9.79
C HIS A 283 -7.03 -20.50 11.30
N GLY A 284 -6.53 -19.59 12.14
CA GLY A 284 -6.65 -19.63 13.60
C GLY A 284 -5.69 -20.59 14.29
N GLU A 285 -4.66 -21.06 13.58
CA GLU A 285 -3.62 -21.98 14.06
C GLU A 285 -2.52 -21.22 14.83
N ASP A 286 -2.18 -20.01 14.37
CA ASP A 286 -1.27 -19.12 15.08
C ASP A 286 -2.04 -18.26 16.10
N ARG A 287 -1.58 -18.30 17.35
CA ARG A 287 -2.11 -17.56 18.51
C ARG A 287 -1.05 -16.66 19.16
N GLY A 288 0.06 -16.40 18.45
CA GLY A 288 1.20 -15.60 18.89
C GLY A 288 1.26 -14.20 18.27
N ALA A 289 2.48 -13.65 18.22
CA ALA A 289 2.71 -12.24 17.85
C ALA A 289 2.27 -11.88 16.43
N HIS A 290 2.36 -12.80 15.46
CA HIS A 290 1.86 -12.54 14.10
C HIS A 290 0.36 -12.29 14.11
N ARG A 291 -0.42 -13.10 14.86
CA ARG A 291 -1.86 -12.87 15.04
C ARG A 291 -2.13 -11.51 15.64
N ASP A 292 -1.51 -11.19 16.78
CA ASP A 292 -1.73 -9.91 17.47
C ASP A 292 -1.40 -8.71 16.58
N CYS A 293 -0.35 -8.83 15.77
CA CYS A 293 0.02 -7.80 14.79
C CYS A 293 -1.03 -7.60 13.70
N LEU A 294 -1.57 -8.68 13.13
CA LEU A 294 -2.62 -8.57 12.12
C LEU A 294 -3.93 -8.03 12.71
N LEU A 295 -4.27 -8.40 13.95
CA LEU A 295 -5.43 -7.88 14.68
C LEU A 295 -5.31 -6.36 14.89
N LEU A 296 -4.15 -5.87 15.34
CA LEU A 296 -3.89 -4.44 15.52
C LEU A 296 -4.09 -3.65 14.23
N GLY A 297 -3.45 -4.08 13.14
CA GLY A 297 -3.59 -3.44 11.84
C GLY A 297 -5.04 -3.48 11.34
N CYS A 298 -5.75 -4.59 11.55
CA CYS A 298 -7.14 -4.72 11.13
C CYS A 298 -8.07 -3.81 11.96
N ALA A 299 -7.87 -3.70 13.27
CA ALA A 299 -8.64 -2.79 14.11
C ALA A 299 -8.51 -1.33 13.63
N LEU A 300 -7.29 -0.89 13.29
CA LEU A 300 -7.04 0.43 12.69
C LEU A 300 -7.72 0.60 11.33
N ALA A 301 -7.67 -0.42 10.48
CA ALA A 301 -8.33 -0.43 9.18
C ALA A 301 -9.86 -0.33 9.29
N LEU A 302 -10.45 -1.02 10.27
CA LEU A 302 -11.88 -0.93 10.55
C LEU A 302 -12.26 0.46 11.08
N GLU A 303 -11.45 1.06 11.96
CA GLU A 303 -11.68 2.40 12.51
C GLU A 303 -11.60 3.48 11.40
N VAL A 304 -10.56 3.43 10.56
CA VAL A 304 -10.38 4.45 9.51
C VAL A 304 -11.49 4.37 8.46
N ALA A 305 -12.01 3.17 8.18
CA ALA A 305 -13.16 2.94 7.31
C ALA A 305 -14.53 3.27 7.97
N GLY A 306 -14.54 3.65 9.24
CA GLY A 306 -15.76 3.96 10.00
C GLY A 306 -16.63 2.74 10.31
N ALA A 307 -16.05 1.54 10.27
CA ALA A 307 -16.75 0.27 10.52
C ALA A 307 -16.86 -0.06 12.02
N VAL A 308 -16.03 0.58 12.84
CA VAL A 308 -16.02 0.55 14.31
C VAL A 308 -15.62 1.93 14.83
N SER A 309 -15.98 2.24 16.07
CA SER A 309 -15.61 3.53 16.71
C SER A 309 -14.66 3.38 17.89
N ASP A 310 -14.53 2.16 18.40
CA ASP A 310 -13.69 1.81 19.54
C ASP A 310 -12.55 0.85 19.13
N PRO A 311 -11.30 1.08 19.58
CA PRO A 311 -10.17 0.17 19.34
C PRO A 311 -10.42 -1.28 19.76
N GLY A 312 -11.06 -1.49 20.92
CA GLY A 312 -11.38 -2.81 21.45
C GLY A 312 -12.44 -3.54 20.63
N GLU A 313 -13.48 -2.82 20.18
CA GLU A 313 -14.46 -3.32 19.21
C GLU A 313 -13.80 -3.79 17.91
N GLY A 314 -12.87 -2.99 17.38
CA GLY A 314 -12.10 -3.33 16.18
C GLY A 314 -11.29 -4.62 16.35
N LEU A 315 -10.59 -4.77 17.47
CA LEU A 315 -9.82 -5.96 17.77
C LEU A 315 -10.71 -7.21 17.93
N ALA A 316 -11.83 -7.07 18.65
CA ALA A 316 -12.79 -8.15 18.87
C ALA A 316 -13.40 -8.64 17.54
N ARG A 317 -13.76 -7.71 16.65
CA ARG A 317 -14.29 -8.04 15.31
C ARG A 317 -13.24 -8.74 14.44
N ALA A 318 -11.98 -8.29 14.49
CA ALA A 318 -10.89 -8.95 13.79
C ALA A 318 -10.63 -10.37 14.31
N ALA A 319 -10.65 -10.57 15.64
CA ALA A 319 -10.49 -11.89 16.25
C ALA A 319 -11.64 -12.83 15.88
N ALA A 320 -12.88 -12.34 15.93
CA ALA A 320 -14.06 -13.10 15.54
C ALA A 320 -14.04 -13.54 14.06
N ALA A 321 -13.49 -12.71 13.16
CA ALA A 321 -13.33 -13.08 11.75
C ALA A 321 -12.36 -14.25 11.55
N ILE A 322 -11.31 -14.36 12.36
CA ILE A 322 -10.42 -15.52 12.38
C ILE A 322 -11.14 -16.72 12.98
N ASP A 323 -11.72 -16.56 14.17
CA ASP A 323 -12.23 -17.68 14.97
C ASP A 323 -13.50 -18.31 14.36
N SER A 324 -14.29 -17.54 13.62
CA SER A 324 -15.46 -18.04 12.83
C SER A 324 -15.09 -18.65 11.48
N GLY A 325 -13.81 -18.64 11.12
CA GLY A 325 -13.31 -19.10 9.82
C GLY A 325 -13.65 -18.18 8.64
N ALA A 326 -14.12 -16.95 8.87
CA ALA A 326 -14.35 -15.98 7.79
C ALA A 326 -13.03 -15.63 7.06
N ALA A 327 -11.96 -15.43 7.82
CA ALA A 327 -10.62 -15.19 7.28
C ALA A 327 -10.12 -16.35 6.41
N ARG A 328 -10.35 -17.59 6.85
CA ARG A 328 -10.07 -18.80 6.06
C ARG A 328 -10.83 -18.81 4.74
N ARG A 329 -12.13 -18.51 4.75
CA ARG A 329 -12.97 -18.48 3.53
C ARG A 329 -12.49 -17.47 2.50
N VAL A 330 -12.04 -16.28 2.93
CA VAL A 330 -11.43 -15.29 2.03
C VAL A 330 -10.18 -15.86 1.35
N LEU A 331 -9.32 -16.54 2.12
CA LEU A 331 -8.10 -17.13 1.60
C LEU A 331 -8.37 -18.29 0.62
N ASP A 332 -9.31 -19.18 0.95
CA ASP A 332 -9.70 -20.29 0.07
C ASP A 332 -10.32 -19.77 -1.25
N ALA A 333 -11.11 -18.71 -1.16
CA ALA A 333 -11.71 -18.05 -2.32
C ALA A 333 -10.65 -17.38 -3.23
N LEU A 334 -9.53 -16.90 -2.68
CA LEU A 334 -8.42 -16.39 -3.49
C LEU A 334 -7.77 -17.48 -4.35
N GLY A 335 -7.46 -18.65 -3.75
CA GLY A 335 -6.79 -19.75 -4.44
C GLY A 335 -7.66 -20.52 -5.44
N SER A 336 -8.98 -20.62 -5.19
CA SER A 336 -9.92 -21.37 -6.04
C SER A 336 -10.20 -20.75 -7.41
N ARG A 337 -9.87 -19.46 -7.62
CA ARG A 337 -9.97 -18.80 -8.94
C ARG A 337 -9.04 -19.40 -10.00
N ASN A 338 -7.96 -20.05 -9.58
CA ASN A 338 -7.05 -20.75 -10.51
C ASN A 338 -7.63 -22.08 -10.99
N ALA A 339 -8.43 -22.77 -10.16
CA ALA A 339 -8.99 -24.08 -10.47
C ALA A 339 -10.12 -24.03 -11.51
N THR A 340 -10.93 -22.97 -11.52
CA THR A 340 -12.04 -22.79 -12.46
C THR A 340 -11.59 -22.42 -13.87
N ARG A 341 -10.44 -21.75 -14.02
CA ARG A 341 -9.81 -21.49 -15.34
C ARG A 341 -9.08 -22.72 -15.90
N GLY A 342 -8.40 -23.51 -15.05
CA GLY A 342 -7.74 -24.75 -15.47
C GLY A 342 -8.72 -25.79 -16.04
N ALA A 343 -9.93 -25.89 -15.47
CA ALA A 343 -10.98 -26.76 -15.99
C ALA A 343 -11.59 -26.24 -17.31
N SER A 344 -11.68 -24.92 -17.50
CA SER A 344 -12.17 -24.31 -18.75
C SER A 344 -11.16 -24.38 -19.89
N ALA A 345 -9.85 -24.37 -19.60
CA ALA A 345 -8.80 -24.52 -20.61
C ALA A 345 -8.64 -26.00 -21.03
N ALA A 346 -8.72 -26.94 -20.08
CA ALA A 346 -8.67 -28.37 -20.37
C ALA A 346 -9.91 -28.89 -21.13
N ALA A 347 -11.06 -28.22 -21.02
CA ALA A 347 -12.27 -28.53 -21.79
C ALA A 347 -12.23 -28.00 -23.25
N GLY A 348 -11.25 -27.16 -23.60
CA GLY A 348 -11.11 -26.55 -24.93
C GLY A 348 -10.13 -27.25 -25.88
N GLU A 349 -9.32 -28.19 -25.39
CA GLU A 349 -8.33 -28.94 -26.21
C GLU A 349 -8.83 -30.33 -26.65
N GLY A 350 -10.12 -30.63 -26.43
CA GLY A 350 -10.71 -31.95 -26.65
C GLY A 350 -11.69 -32.04 -27.83
N THR A 351 -11.52 -31.27 -28.91
CA THR A 351 -12.26 -31.52 -30.15
C THR A 351 -11.47 -31.04 -31.39
N LEU A 352 -10.70 -31.96 -31.97
CA LEU A 352 -10.33 -31.97 -33.39
C LEU A 352 -10.72 -33.34 -33.96
#